data_AF-A0A813G177-F1
#
_entry.id   AF-A0A813G177-F1
#
_cell.length_a   1.000
_cell.length_b   1.000
_cell.length_c   1.000
_cell.angle_alpha   90.00
_cell.angle_beta   90.00
_cell.angle_gamma   90.00
#
_symmetry.space_group_name_H-M   'P 1'
#
loop_
_entity.id
_entity.type
_entity.pdbx_description
1 polymer ?
#
loop_
_entity_poly.entity_id
_entity_poly.type
_entity_poly.pdbx_seq_one_letter_code
_entity_poly.pdbx_strand_id
1 'polypeptide(L)'
;RHWIVDVAREAAAADEPVRAVDLLQQRLAVHSADAGHCATKRARLQLALGEALSARGSLEDLEEAVKAYKGAAEALALLFGDDHREHQEAAQLQDMTARKVASFSVDAAATNKTQAGIFIKSAEKGKKKRK
;
A
#
# COMPACT_ATOMS: atom_id res chain seq x y z
N ARG A 1 18.63 -11.01 -20.12
CA ARG A 1 17.88 -10.81 -18.86
C ARG A 1 16.79 -11.88 -18.78
N HIS A 2 16.86 -12.82 -17.83
CA HIS A 2 15.91 -13.94 -17.72
C HIS A 2 14.74 -13.57 -16.81
N TRP A 3 13.59 -13.27 -17.41
CA TRP A 3 12.35 -12.89 -16.71
C TRP A 3 11.89 -13.96 -15.70
N ILE A 4 12.12 -15.24 -15.98
CA ILE A 4 11.79 -16.35 -15.08
C ILE A 4 12.60 -16.34 -13.79
N VAL A 5 13.87 -15.91 -13.84
CA VAL A 5 14.72 -15.78 -12.65
C VAL A 5 14.30 -14.55 -11.84
N ASP A 6 13.84 -13.50 -12.52
CA ASP A 6 13.29 -12.32 -11.86
C ASP A 6 11.98 -12.63 -11.12
N VAL A 7 11.09 -13.44 -11.72
CA VAL A 7 9.83 -13.91 -11.12
C VAL A 7 10.08 -14.87 -9.96
N ALA A 8 11.00 -15.82 -10.10
CA ALA A 8 11.36 -16.72 -9.02
C ALA A 8 12.01 -15.98 -7.83
N ARG A 9 12.76 -14.92 -8.11
CA ARG A 9 13.34 -14.05 -7.07
C ARG A 9 12.30 -13.14 -6.41
N GLU A 10 11.27 -12.71 -7.15
CA GLU A 10 10.12 -11.98 -6.61
C GLU A 10 9.28 -12.87 -5.70
N ALA A 11 9.02 -14.11 -6.10
CA ALA A 11 8.33 -15.09 -5.26
C ALA A 11 9.13 -15.43 -3.98
N ALA A 12 10.46 -15.56 -4.08
CA ALA A 12 11.32 -15.77 -2.90
C ALA A 12 11.45 -14.52 -2.00
N ALA A 13 11.20 -13.33 -2.55
CA ALA A 13 11.17 -12.10 -1.76
C ALA A 13 9.83 -11.94 -1.03
N ALA A 14 8.74 -12.51 -1.52
CA ALA A 14 7.47 -12.57 -0.78
C ALA A 14 7.59 -13.27 0.58
N ASP A 15 8.57 -14.17 0.77
CA ASP A 15 8.92 -14.79 2.06
C ASP A 15 9.67 -13.85 3.04
N GLU A 16 10.20 -12.70 2.57
CA GLU A 16 10.85 -11.67 3.40
C GLU A 16 10.41 -10.27 2.93
N PRO A 17 9.29 -9.74 3.45
CA PRO A 17 8.58 -8.60 2.86
C PRO A 17 9.41 -7.30 2.86
N VAL A 18 10.33 -7.14 3.81
CA VAL A 18 11.21 -5.95 3.87
C VAL A 18 12.22 -5.97 2.72
N ARG A 19 12.89 -7.12 2.50
CA ARG A 19 13.86 -7.26 1.40
C ARG A 19 13.19 -7.20 0.03
N ALA A 20 11.92 -7.60 -0.07
CA ALA A 20 11.13 -7.47 -1.30
C ALA A 20 10.95 -6.02 -1.72
N VAL A 21 10.55 -5.15 -0.79
CA VAL A 21 10.28 -3.74 -1.08
C VAL A 21 11.53 -3.03 -1.61
N ASP A 22 12.66 -3.17 -0.92
CA ASP A 22 13.93 -2.53 -1.33
C ASP A 22 14.37 -2.99 -2.73
N LEU A 23 14.26 -4.29 -3.02
CA LEU A 23 14.64 -4.85 -4.32
C LEU A 23 13.71 -4.36 -5.43
N LEU A 24 12.40 -4.30 -5.17
CA LEU A 24 11.40 -3.85 -6.13
C LEU A 24 11.57 -2.36 -6.45
N GLN A 25 11.85 -1.52 -5.44
CA GLN A 25 12.17 -0.10 -5.63
C GLN A 25 13.43 0.09 -6.47
N GLN A 26 14.51 -0.67 -6.22
CA GLN A 26 15.72 -0.64 -7.04
C GLN A 26 15.45 -1.04 -8.49
N ARG A 27 14.67 -2.10 -8.71
CA ARG A 27 14.27 -2.54 -10.06
C ARG A 27 13.45 -1.47 -10.78
N LEU A 28 12.52 -0.82 -10.08
CA LEU A 28 11.74 0.30 -10.64
C LEU A 28 12.62 1.49 -11.03
N ALA A 29 13.62 1.83 -10.21
CA ALA A 29 14.58 2.89 -10.52
C ALA A 29 15.42 2.57 -11.78
N VAL A 30 15.75 1.29 -12.01
CA VAL A 30 16.46 0.87 -13.24
C VAL A 30 15.56 0.96 -14.47
N HIS A 31 14.27 0.68 -14.32
CA HIS A 31 13.31 0.64 -15.43
C HIS A 31 12.61 1.99 -15.70
N SER A 32 12.82 3.01 -14.86
CA SER A 32 12.29 4.36 -15.07
C SER A 32 13.00 5.11 -16.21
N ALA A 33 14.23 4.71 -16.57
CA ALA A 33 15.04 5.32 -17.62
C ALA A 33 14.70 4.83 -19.05
N ASP A 34 14.02 3.68 -19.20
CA ASP A 34 13.70 3.08 -20.51
C ASP A 34 12.20 3.17 -20.80
N ALA A 35 11.79 4.20 -21.57
CA ALA A 35 10.39 4.57 -21.75
C ALA A 35 9.55 3.63 -22.64
N GLY A 36 10.16 2.76 -23.46
CA GLY A 36 9.41 1.98 -24.44
C GLY A 36 9.24 0.50 -24.11
N HIS A 37 10.34 -0.19 -23.83
CA HIS A 37 10.36 -1.66 -23.84
C HIS A 37 10.17 -2.29 -22.47
N CYS A 38 10.21 -1.46 -21.42
CA CYS A 38 10.09 -1.88 -20.04
C CYS A 38 8.72 -1.54 -19.43
N ALA A 39 7.78 -0.93 -20.18
CA ALA A 39 6.52 -0.43 -19.63
C ALA A 39 5.68 -1.53 -18.96
N THR A 40 5.46 -2.67 -19.63
CA THR A 40 4.76 -3.81 -19.03
C THR A 40 5.49 -4.38 -17.81
N LYS A 41 6.83 -4.45 -17.87
CA LYS A 41 7.64 -4.94 -16.75
C LYS A 41 7.56 -4.00 -15.56
N ARG A 42 7.60 -2.69 -15.80
CA ARG A 42 7.46 -1.64 -14.79
C ARG A 42 6.08 -1.72 -14.13
N ALA A 43 5.01 -1.89 -14.91
CA ALA A 43 3.66 -2.04 -14.37
C ALA A 43 3.54 -3.27 -13.44
N ARG A 44 4.11 -4.41 -13.83
CA ARG A 44 4.14 -5.63 -13.00
C ARG A 44 5.01 -5.48 -11.75
N LEU A 45 6.14 -4.76 -11.84
CA LEU A 45 6.95 -4.41 -10.67
C LEU A 45 6.21 -3.51 -9.69
N GLN A 46 5.38 -2.58 -10.19
CA GLN A 46 4.52 -1.74 -9.35
C GLN A 46 3.42 -2.55 -8.65
N LEU A 47 2.82 -3.54 -9.32
CA LEU A 47 1.90 -4.50 -8.69
C LEU A 47 2.57 -5.25 -7.54
N ALA A 48 3.72 -5.89 -7.81
CA ALA A 48 4.46 -6.64 -6.80
C ALA A 48 4.90 -5.75 -5.61
N LEU A 49 5.26 -4.50 -5.88
CA LEU A 49 5.60 -3.53 -4.83
C LEU A 49 4.38 -3.22 -3.96
N GLY A 50 3.21 -2.99 -4.58
CA GLY A 50 1.97 -2.77 -3.87
C GLY A 50 1.58 -3.94 -2.97
N GLU A 51 1.78 -5.18 -3.45
CA GLU A 51 1.50 -6.39 -2.66
C GLU A 51 2.41 -6.51 -1.45
N ALA A 52 3.72 -6.33 -1.64
CA ALA A 52 4.71 -6.40 -0.56
C ALA A 52 4.47 -5.31 0.50
N LEU A 53 4.14 -4.09 0.09
CA LEU A 53 3.80 -2.99 0.98
C LEU A 53 2.47 -3.24 1.73
N SER A 54 1.44 -3.73 1.02
CA SER A 54 0.15 -4.07 1.64
C SER A 54 0.27 -5.21 2.67
N ALA A 55 1.20 -6.15 2.45
CA ALA A 55 1.52 -7.22 3.38
C ALA A 55 2.21 -6.74 4.66
N ARG A 56 3.03 -5.67 4.59
CA ARG A 56 3.66 -5.05 5.77
C ARG A 56 2.65 -4.35 6.69
N GLY A 57 1.56 -3.83 6.11
CA GLY A 57 0.36 -3.41 6.84
C GLY A 57 0.48 -2.17 7.73
N SER A 58 1.63 -1.47 7.73
CA SER A 58 1.72 -0.14 8.35
C SER A 58 0.92 0.88 7.53
N LEU A 59 0.49 1.98 8.16
CA LEU A 59 -0.30 3.01 7.46
C LEU A 59 0.50 3.61 6.30
N GLU A 60 1.78 3.94 6.57
CA GLU A 60 2.69 4.51 5.58
C GLU A 60 2.92 3.54 4.41
N ASP A 61 3.07 2.24 4.68
CA ASP A 61 3.21 1.23 3.64
C ASP A 61 1.92 1.06 2.84
N LEU A 62 0.75 1.10 3.48
CA LEU A 62 -0.54 1.00 2.80
C LEU A 62 -0.82 2.21 1.89
N GLU A 63 -0.45 3.41 2.32
CA GLU A 63 -0.52 4.62 1.48
C GLU A 63 0.39 4.51 0.26
N GLU A 64 1.62 4.02 0.44
CA GLU A 64 2.56 3.82 -0.66
C GLU A 64 2.11 2.67 -1.58
N ALA A 65 1.50 1.62 -1.04
CA ALA A 65 0.89 0.54 -1.80
C ALA A 65 -0.24 1.05 -2.71
N VAL A 66 -1.08 1.97 -2.23
CA VAL A 66 -2.13 2.60 -3.05
C VAL A 66 -1.52 3.34 -4.24
N LYS A 67 -0.42 4.08 -4.04
CA LYS A 67 0.27 4.77 -5.14
C LYS A 67 0.86 3.78 -6.14
N ALA A 68 1.45 2.69 -5.65
CA ALA A 68 2.02 1.64 -6.49
C ALA A 68 0.94 0.96 -7.35
N TYR A 69 -0.18 0.55 -6.76
CA TYR A 69 -1.30 -0.05 -7.49
C TYR A 69 -1.93 0.92 -8.50
N LYS A 70 -2.10 2.19 -8.13
CA LYS A 70 -2.59 3.22 -9.06
C LYS A 70 -1.69 3.36 -10.28
N GLY A 71 -0.37 3.48 -10.06
CA GLY A 71 0.60 3.58 -11.15
C GLY A 71 0.61 2.35 -12.05
N ALA A 72 0.43 1.16 -11.47
CA ALA A 72 0.29 -0.08 -12.24
C ALA A 72 -1.00 -0.09 -13.07
N ALA A 73 -2.14 0.27 -12.48
CA ALA A 73 -3.43 0.30 -13.16
C ALA A 73 -3.43 1.28 -14.34
N GLU A 74 -2.87 2.48 -14.15
CA GLU A 74 -2.72 3.49 -15.22
C GLU A 74 -1.82 2.97 -16.36
N ALA A 75 -0.69 2.33 -16.03
CA ALA A 75 0.21 1.78 -17.03
C ALA A 75 -0.43 0.62 -17.80
N LEU A 76 -1.17 -0.26 -17.12
CA LEU A 76 -1.84 -1.42 -17.73
C LEU A 76 -3.02 -0.98 -18.60
N ALA A 77 -3.79 0.02 -18.17
CA ALA A 77 -4.82 0.66 -18.99
C ALA A 77 -4.23 1.21 -20.29
N LEU A 78 -3.10 1.92 -20.20
CA LEU A 78 -2.44 2.50 -21.37
C LEU A 78 -1.87 1.42 -22.32
N LEU A 79 -1.41 0.30 -21.78
CA LEU A 79 -0.81 -0.79 -22.58
C LEU A 79 -1.85 -1.73 -23.19
N PHE A 80 -2.93 -2.03 -22.48
CA PHE A 80 -3.84 -3.13 -22.80
C PHE A 80 -5.32 -2.74 -22.81
N GLY A 81 -5.67 -1.54 -22.34
CA GLY A 81 -7.05 -1.07 -22.18
C GLY A 81 -7.65 -1.39 -20.82
N ASP A 82 -8.75 -0.70 -20.49
CA ASP A 82 -9.44 -0.78 -19.20
C ASP A 82 -10.18 -2.12 -18.99
N ASP A 83 -10.52 -2.82 -20.07
CA ASP A 83 -11.15 -4.15 -20.01
C ASP A 83 -10.15 -5.27 -19.74
N HIS A 84 -8.85 -4.97 -19.75
CA HIS A 84 -7.82 -5.97 -19.53
C HIS A 84 -7.80 -6.44 -18.07
N ARG A 85 -7.78 -7.76 -17.88
CA ARG A 85 -7.81 -8.39 -16.56
C ARG A 85 -6.73 -7.84 -15.60
N GLU A 86 -5.49 -7.67 -16.05
CA GLU A 86 -4.42 -7.14 -15.18
C GLU A 86 -4.72 -5.70 -14.69
N HIS A 87 -5.38 -4.87 -15.51
CA HIS A 87 -5.80 -3.53 -15.08
C HIS A 87 -6.89 -3.62 -14.01
N GLN A 88 -7.91 -4.46 -14.24
CA GLN A 88 -9.01 -4.65 -13.28
C GLN A 88 -8.51 -5.19 -11.94
N GLU A 89 -7.56 -6.12 -11.96
CA GLU A 89 -6.92 -6.64 -10.74
C GLU A 89 -6.15 -5.54 -10.01
N ALA A 90 -5.36 -4.73 -10.71
CA ALA A 90 -4.63 -3.60 -10.12
C ALA A 90 -5.57 -2.56 -9.47
N ALA A 91 -6.66 -2.22 -10.15
CA ALA A 91 -7.68 -1.29 -9.65
C ALA A 91 -8.39 -1.85 -8.41
N GLN A 92 -8.74 -3.14 -8.41
CA GLN A 92 -9.34 -3.79 -7.23
C GLN A 92 -8.39 -3.79 -6.02
N LEU A 93 -7.11 -4.08 -6.23
CA LEU A 93 -6.10 -4.05 -5.16
C LEU A 93 -5.89 -2.63 -4.62
N GLN A 94 -5.91 -1.62 -5.49
CA GLN A 94 -5.91 -0.22 -5.09
C GLN A 94 -7.10 0.10 -4.19
N ASP A 95 -8.33 -0.24 -4.61
CA ASP A 95 -9.55 0.05 -3.86
C ASP A 95 -9.59 -0.67 -2.51
N MET A 96 -9.19 -1.96 -2.47
CA MET A 96 -9.10 -2.72 -1.23
C MET A 96 -8.10 -2.10 -0.26
N THR A 97 -6.94 -1.67 -0.76
CA THR A 97 -5.89 -1.07 0.08
C THR A 97 -6.29 0.32 0.54
N ALA A 98 -6.95 1.12 -0.31
CA ALA A 98 -7.50 2.42 0.06
C ALA A 98 -8.55 2.31 1.17
N ARG A 99 -9.40 1.26 1.12
CA ARG A 99 -10.34 0.96 2.22
C ARG A 99 -9.62 0.62 3.53
N LYS A 100 -8.52 -0.12 3.47
CA LYS A 100 -7.67 -0.39 4.66
C LYS A 100 -7.12 0.92 5.23
N VAL A 101 -6.55 1.80 4.41
CA VAL A 101 -6.06 3.13 4.84
C VAL A 101 -7.18 3.93 5.51
N ALA A 102 -8.37 3.93 4.92
CA ALA A 102 -9.53 4.61 5.48
C ALA A 102 -9.95 4.03 6.86
N SER A 103 -9.91 2.71 7.04
CA SER A 103 -10.24 2.10 8.34
C SER A 103 -9.24 2.49 9.44
N PHE A 104 -7.94 2.58 9.12
CA PHE A 104 -6.94 3.07 10.08
C PHE A 104 -7.24 4.50 10.57
N SER A 105 -7.76 5.35 9.69
CA SER A 105 -8.14 6.72 10.05
C SER A 105 -9.38 6.77 10.96
N VAL A 106 -10.33 5.87 10.75
CA VAL A 106 -11.54 5.74 11.59
C VAL A 106 -11.18 5.24 12.99
N ASP A 107 -10.29 4.24 13.08
CA ASP A 107 -9.84 3.67 14.36
C ASP A 107 -9.03 4.69 15.17
N ALA A 108 -8.21 5.51 14.52
CA ALA A 108 -7.51 6.62 15.14
C ALA A 108 -8.49 7.69 15.70
N ALA A 109 -9.59 7.97 15.01
CA ALA A 109 -10.61 8.92 15.49
C ALA A 109 -11.43 8.36 16.67
N ALA A 110 -11.71 7.06 16.68
CA ALA A 110 -12.44 6.38 17.76
C ALA A 110 -11.62 6.30 19.06
N THR A 111 -10.32 6.02 18.96
CA THR A 111 -9.42 6.01 20.12
C THR A 111 -9.28 7.39 20.76
N ASN A 112 -9.20 8.45 19.96
CA ASN A 112 -9.06 9.83 20.45
C ASN A 112 -10.32 10.33 21.21
N LYS A 113 -11.53 9.97 20.73
CA LYS A 113 -12.79 10.27 21.44
C LYS A 113 -12.89 9.59 22.81
N THR A 114 -12.40 8.36 22.91
CA THR A 114 -12.42 7.59 24.16
C THR A 114 -11.49 8.21 25.21
N GLN A 115 -10.31 8.68 24.80
CA GLN A 115 -9.34 9.34 25.69
C GLN A 115 -9.83 10.71 26.19
N ALA A 116 -10.47 11.50 25.33
CA ALA A 116 -11.10 12.76 25.70
C ALA A 116 -12.28 12.58 26.70
N GLY A 117 -13.09 11.53 26.52
CA GLY A 117 -14.20 11.21 27.44
C GLY A 117 -13.75 10.74 28.84
N ILE A 118 -12.59 10.09 28.94
CA ILE A 118 -12.00 9.67 30.22
C ILE A 118 -11.47 10.89 31.00
N PHE A 119 -10.86 11.86 30.32
CA PHE A 119 -10.31 13.06 30.97
C PHE A 119 -11.40 13.96 31.57
N ILE A 120 -12.54 14.12 30.90
CA ILE A 120 -13.65 14.95 31.39
C ILE A 120 -14.27 14.36 32.68
N LYS A 121 -14.42 13.02 32.77
CA LYS A 121 -14.97 12.37 33.99
C LYS A 121 -14.07 12.47 35.22
N SER A 122 -12.76 12.66 35.06
CA SER A 122 -11.84 12.85 36.19
C SER A 122 -11.88 14.26 36.79
N ALA A 123 -12.23 15.28 36.01
CA ALA A 123 -12.31 16.66 36.48
C ALA A 123 -13.57 16.95 37.35
N GLU A 124 -14.66 16.19 37.17
CA GLU A 124 -15.91 16.41 37.91
C GLU A 124 -15.91 15.81 39.34
N LYS A 125 -15.04 14.85 39.64
CA LYS A 125 -15.00 14.21 40.98
C LYS A 125 -14.31 15.04 42.06
N GLY A 126 -13.63 16.14 41.73
CA GLY A 126 -12.88 16.97 42.67
C GLY A 126 -13.65 18.05 43.43
N LYS A 127 -14.91 18.36 43.06
CA LYS A 127 -15.65 19.53 43.62
C LYS A 127 -16.59 19.24 44.80
N LYS A 128 -16.71 18.00 45.28
CA LYS A 128 -17.57 17.65 46.44
C LYS A 128 -16.75 17.29 47.69
N LYS A 129 -16.02 18.23 48.28
CA LYS A 129 -15.54 18.12 49.69
C LYS A 129 -14.96 19.45 50.19
N ARG A 130 -15.80 20.46 50.36
CA ARG A 130 -15.56 21.59 51.28
C ARG A 130 -16.91 22.00 51.87
N LYS A 131 -17.30 21.30 52.93
CA LYS A 131 -18.18 21.81 53.98
C LYS A 131 -17.36 21.80 55.27
#